data_AF-A0A848CCR3-F1
#
_entry.id   AF-A0A848CCR3-F1
#
_cell.length_a   1.000
_cell.length_b   1.000
_cell.length_c   1.000
_cell.angle_alpha   90.00
_cell.angle_beta   90.00
_cell.angle_gamma   90.00
#
_symmetry.space_group_name_H-M   'P 1'
#
loop_
_entity.id
_entity.type
_entity.pdbx_description
1 polymer ?
#
loop_
_entity_poly.entity_id
_entity_poly.type
_entity_poly.pdbx_seq_one_letter_code
_entity_poly.pdbx_strand_id
1 'polypeptide(L)'
;MIPDLQPIFAEYEKLRASCDAVFERIRHDHAQCVTCKEGCSDCCHALFDLSLVEAMYINRAFQQAFDYGPQRSAILTRAAETDRQLTRLKRELFREEKSGKSPEAIMEEAARIKCRCPLLGDDDRCLLYQARPITCRLYGVPTAIAGQGHVCGFAAFEKGKSYPTVYLDKIQSRLEDLSREIGRTVNSRFRELHEVYVPLSMALITNYDEAYLGIGPAKPEK
;
A
#
# COMPACT_ATOMS: atom_id res chain seq x y z
N MET A 1 6.95 -21.93 14.52
CA MET A 1 5.76 -21.90 13.66
C MET A 1 5.12 -20.53 13.81
N ILE A 2 4.74 -19.88 12.70
CA ILE A 2 4.02 -18.59 12.76
C ILE A 2 2.62 -18.86 13.31
N PRO A 3 2.18 -18.18 14.39
CA PRO A 3 0.82 -18.28 14.90
C PRO A 3 -0.23 -17.85 13.88
N ASP A 4 -1.49 -18.25 14.09
CA ASP A 4 -2.58 -17.82 13.22
C ASP A 4 -2.82 -16.30 13.35
N LEU A 5 -2.79 -15.61 12.21
CA LEU A 5 -3.03 -14.16 12.10
C LEU A 5 -4.43 -13.85 11.54
N GLN A 6 -5.27 -14.86 11.31
CA GLN A 6 -6.60 -14.69 10.75
C GLN A 6 -7.48 -13.67 11.51
N PRO A 7 -7.48 -13.60 12.86
CA PRO A 7 -8.24 -12.57 13.57
C PRO A 7 -7.83 -11.15 13.20
N ILE A 8 -6.52 -10.90 13.04
CA ILE A 8 -5.98 -9.58 12.68
C ILE A 8 -6.34 -9.25 11.22
N PHE A 9 -6.26 -10.23 10.32
CA PHE A 9 -6.68 -10.06 8.94
C PHE A 9 -8.20 -9.81 8.81
N ALA A 10 -9.02 -10.40 9.67
CA ALA A 10 -10.46 -10.11 9.71
C ALA A 10 -10.72 -8.66 10.16
N GLU A 11 -9.96 -8.13 11.13
CA GLU A 11 -10.04 -6.71 11.49
C GLU A 11 -9.60 -5.78 10.36
N TYR A 12 -8.55 -6.15 9.62
CA TYR A 12 -8.13 -5.44 8.43
C TYR A 12 -9.20 -5.47 7.31
N GLU A 13 -9.88 -6.61 7.12
CA GLU A 13 -11.00 -6.73 6.18
C GLU A 13 -12.19 -5.84 6.56
N LYS A 14 -12.51 -5.70 7.86
CA LYS A 14 -13.53 -4.75 8.34
C LYS A 14 -13.13 -3.31 8.04
N LEU A 15 -11.86 -2.95 8.21
CA LEU A 15 -11.34 -1.63 7.86
C LEU A 15 -11.47 -1.35 6.35
N ARG A 16 -11.12 -2.35 5.51
CA ARG A 16 -11.30 -2.27 4.06
C ARG A 16 -12.75 -2.09 3.66
N ALA A 17 -13.67 -2.88 4.23
CA ALA A 17 -15.10 -2.75 3.96
C ALA A 17 -15.64 -1.36 4.37
N SER A 18 -15.13 -0.81 5.47
CA SER A 18 -15.48 0.56 5.90
C SER A 18 -14.99 1.60 4.90
N CYS A 19 -13.79 1.44 4.34
CA CYS A 19 -13.26 2.32 3.30
C CYS A 19 -14.07 2.23 2.00
N ASP A 20 -14.48 1.02 1.59
CA ASP A 20 -15.35 0.81 0.43
C ASP A 20 -16.70 1.51 0.62
N ALA A 21 -17.30 1.40 1.81
CA ALA A 21 -18.56 2.07 2.13
C ALA A 21 -18.45 3.61 2.07
N VAL A 22 -17.32 4.17 2.53
CA VAL A 22 -17.04 5.61 2.43
C VAL A 22 -16.86 6.02 0.97
N PHE A 23 -16.10 5.25 0.19
CA PHE A 23 -15.90 5.51 -1.24
C PHE A 23 -17.24 5.52 -1.99
N GLU A 24 -18.08 4.50 -1.81
CA GLU A 24 -19.37 4.40 -2.49
C GLU A 24 -20.34 5.51 -2.06
N ARG A 25 -20.31 5.94 -0.78
CA ARG A 25 -21.09 7.12 -0.35
C ARG A 25 -20.65 8.39 -1.10
N ILE A 26 -19.34 8.66 -1.16
CA ILE A 26 -18.82 9.84 -1.86
C ILE A 26 -19.14 9.76 -3.35
N ARG A 27 -19.02 8.59 -3.95
CA ARG A 27 -19.35 8.35 -5.35
C ARG A 27 -20.84 8.56 -5.62
N HIS A 28 -21.72 8.13 -4.73
CA HIS A 28 -23.16 8.37 -4.85
C HIS A 28 -23.48 9.87 -4.75
N ASP A 29 -22.92 10.56 -3.76
CA ASP A 29 -23.23 11.96 -3.48
C ASP A 29 -22.54 12.94 -4.46
N HIS A 30 -21.44 12.50 -5.10
CA HIS A 30 -20.63 13.30 -6.03
C HIS A 30 -20.23 12.51 -7.28
N ALA A 31 -21.19 11.84 -7.93
CA ALA A 31 -20.96 10.97 -9.08
C ALA A 31 -20.23 11.66 -10.25
N GLN A 32 -20.49 12.96 -10.46
CA GLN A 32 -19.82 13.77 -11.47
C GLN A 32 -18.33 14.06 -11.15
N CYS A 33 -17.91 13.91 -9.89
CA CYS A 33 -16.54 14.16 -9.46
C CYS A 33 -15.70 12.88 -9.42
N VAL A 34 -16.31 11.72 -9.14
CA VAL A 34 -15.63 10.43 -9.05
C VAL A 34 -15.65 9.72 -10.42
N THR A 35 -14.58 9.89 -11.19
CA THR A 35 -14.42 9.31 -12.53
C THR A 35 -13.88 7.87 -12.52
N CYS A 36 -13.52 7.35 -11.33
CA CYS A 36 -12.95 6.01 -11.17
C CYS A 36 -13.98 4.92 -11.52
N LYS A 37 -13.56 3.98 -12.36
CA LYS A 37 -14.32 2.78 -12.76
C LYS A 37 -13.36 1.60 -12.95
N GLU A 38 -13.88 0.39 -13.05
CA GLU A 38 -13.07 -0.76 -13.45
C GLU A 38 -12.40 -0.48 -14.83
N GLY A 39 -11.10 -0.75 -14.93
CA GLY A 39 -10.27 -0.36 -16.08
C GLY A 39 -9.69 1.07 -15.99
N CYS A 40 -9.95 1.84 -14.94
CA CYS A 40 -9.17 3.04 -14.62
C CYS A 40 -7.85 2.62 -13.94
N SER A 41 -6.73 2.80 -14.63
CA SER A 41 -5.41 2.32 -14.17
C SER A 41 -4.53 3.39 -13.52
N ASP A 42 -4.98 4.64 -13.33
CA ASP A 42 -4.12 5.70 -12.75
C ASP A 42 -3.63 5.37 -11.32
N CYS A 43 -4.47 4.75 -10.49
CA CYS A 43 -4.07 4.27 -9.17
C CYS A 43 -2.97 3.19 -9.25
N CYS A 44 -2.90 2.46 -10.37
CA CYS A 44 -1.87 1.47 -10.65
C CYS A 44 -0.57 2.09 -11.17
N HIS A 45 -0.48 3.42 -11.27
CA HIS A 45 0.75 4.13 -11.55
C HIS A 45 1.23 5.01 -10.37
N ALA A 46 0.44 5.11 -9.31
CA ALA A 46 0.78 5.89 -8.13
C ALA A 46 1.77 5.14 -7.22
N LEU A 47 2.71 5.89 -6.63
CA LEU A 47 3.62 5.37 -5.62
C LEU A 47 3.03 5.49 -4.23
N PHE A 48 3.03 4.39 -3.50
CA PHE A 48 2.72 4.34 -2.08
C PHE A 48 3.39 3.12 -1.46
N ASP A 49 3.71 3.21 -0.17
CA ASP A 49 4.18 2.07 0.61
C ASP A 49 3.02 1.48 1.43
N LEU A 50 3.11 0.19 1.71
CA LEU A 50 2.16 -0.60 2.46
C LEU A 50 2.67 -0.79 3.89
N SER A 51 1.78 -0.63 4.86
CA SER A 51 2.05 -1.08 6.23
C SER A 51 2.27 -2.60 6.30
N LEU A 52 2.89 -3.09 7.38
CA LEU A 52 3.13 -4.52 7.57
C LEU A 52 1.87 -5.38 7.40
N VAL A 53 0.75 -4.99 8.05
CA VAL A 53 -0.51 -5.73 7.96
C VAL A 53 -1.02 -5.82 6.51
N GLU A 54 -0.94 -4.72 5.74
CA GLU A 54 -1.35 -4.71 4.34
C GLU A 54 -0.42 -5.57 3.48
N ALA A 55 0.89 -5.44 3.69
CA ALA A 55 1.89 -6.17 2.93
C ALA A 55 1.77 -7.68 3.13
N MET A 56 1.61 -8.13 4.38
CA MET A 56 1.37 -9.55 4.70
C MET A 56 0.02 -10.04 4.17
N TYR A 57 -1.05 -9.24 4.27
CA TYR A 57 -2.36 -9.60 3.74
C TYR A 57 -2.32 -9.76 2.22
N ILE A 58 -1.70 -8.81 1.51
CA ILE A 58 -1.55 -8.84 0.05
C ILE A 58 -0.69 -10.02 -0.38
N ASN A 59 0.41 -10.28 0.31
CA ASN A 59 1.24 -11.45 0.04
C ASN A 59 0.41 -12.74 0.18
N ARG A 60 -0.32 -12.91 1.28
CA ARG A 60 -1.22 -14.05 1.48
C ARG A 60 -2.26 -14.17 0.37
N ALA A 61 -2.94 -13.09 0.02
CA ALA A 61 -3.96 -13.09 -1.03
C ALA A 61 -3.36 -13.42 -2.41
N PHE A 62 -2.16 -12.92 -2.72
CA PHE A 62 -1.43 -13.26 -3.92
C PHE A 62 -1.07 -14.75 -3.97
N GLN A 63 -0.58 -15.31 -2.85
CA GLN A 63 -0.26 -16.73 -2.75
C GLN A 63 -1.48 -17.63 -2.94
N GLN A 64 -2.65 -17.21 -2.45
CA GLN A 64 -3.91 -17.93 -2.60
C GLN A 64 -4.51 -17.80 -4.00
N ALA A 65 -4.32 -16.65 -4.66
CA ALA A 65 -4.91 -16.37 -5.97
C ALA A 65 -4.08 -16.95 -7.13
N PHE A 66 -2.78 -17.14 -6.95
CA PHE A 66 -1.86 -17.54 -8.02
C PHE A 66 -1.00 -18.73 -7.62
N ASP A 67 -1.38 -19.91 -8.10
CA ASP A 67 -0.57 -21.12 -8.04
C ASP A 67 0.73 -20.97 -8.84
N TYR A 68 1.64 -21.94 -8.67
CA TYR A 68 2.86 -22.01 -9.47
C TYR A 68 2.53 -22.11 -10.97
N GLY A 69 3.00 -21.13 -11.75
CA GLY A 69 2.77 -21.11 -13.18
C GLY A 69 3.22 -19.82 -13.88
N PRO A 70 3.01 -19.72 -15.20
CA PRO A 70 3.48 -18.60 -16.01
C PRO A 70 2.96 -17.23 -15.55
N GLN A 71 1.68 -17.14 -15.18
CA GLN A 71 1.08 -15.88 -14.73
C GLN A 71 1.73 -15.36 -13.44
N ARG A 72 1.92 -16.25 -12.45
CA ARG A 72 2.62 -15.95 -11.21
C ARG A 72 4.06 -15.49 -11.48
N SER A 73 4.77 -16.20 -12.36
CA SER A 73 6.14 -15.85 -12.76
C SER A 73 6.21 -14.46 -13.40
N ALA A 74 5.27 -14.14 -14.30
CA ALA A 74 5.20 -12.82 -14.93
C ALA A 74 4.93 -11.70 -13.90
N ILE A 75 4.05 -11.92 -12.91
CA ILE A 75 3.81 -10.95 -11.83
C ILE A 75 5.08 -10.74 -11.01
N LEU A 76 5.77 -11.82 -10.60
CA LEU A 76 6.99 -11.74 -9.80
C LEU A 76 8.16 -11.09 -10.55
N THR A 77 8.30 -11.35 -11.85
CA THR A 77 9.28 -10.68 -12.71
C THR A 77 9.04 -9.17 -12.75
N ARG A 78 7.79 -8.75 -13.01
CA ARG A 78 7.41 -7.33 -12.97
C ARG A 78 7.66 -6.72 -11.60
N ALA A 79 7.33 -7.43 -10.52
CA ALA A 79 7.57 -6.97 -9.16
C ALA A 79 9.07 -6.76 -8.90
N ALA A 80 9.92 -7.71 -9.29
CA ALA A 80 11.37 -7.58 -9.11
C ALA A 80 11.97 -6.44 -9.94
N GLU A 81 11.46 -6.20 -11.15
CA GLU A 81 11.87 -5.05 -11.99
C GLU A 81 11.47 -3.72 -11.37
N THR A 82 10.20 -3.58 -10.97
CA THR A 82 9.68 -2.42 -10.26
C THR A 82 10.49 -2.16 -8.99
N ASP A 83 10.76 -3.19 -8.18
CA ASP A 83 11.47 -3.03 -6.92
C ASP A 83 12.91 -2.50 -7.11
N ARG A 84 13.61 -2.99 -8.14
CA ARG A 84 14.93 -2.47 -8.53
C ARG A 84 14.87 -1.00 -8.95
N GLN A 85 13.83 -0.60 -9.69
CA GLN A 85 13.63 0.80 -10.08
C GLN A 85 13.38 1.67 -8.85
N LEU A 86 12.46 1.27 -7.97
CA LEU A 86 12.15 2.01 -6.74
C LEU A 86 13.34 2.10 -5.80
N THR A 87 14.15 1.05 -5.69
CA THR A 87 15.38 1.07 -4.89
C THR A 87 16.39 2.08 -5.41
N ARG A 88 16.57 2.18 -6.73
CA ARG A 88 17.46 3.19 -7.35
C ARG A 88 16.94 4.59 -7.08
N LEU A 89 15.64 4.80 -7.29
CA LEU A 89 15.00 6.07 -7.05
C LEU A 89 15.10 6.52 -5.58
N LYS A 90 14.78 5.64 -4.62
CA LYS A 90 14.91 5.94 -3.18
C LYS A 90 16.34 6.37 -2.83
N ARG A 91 17.36 5.72 -3.43
CA ARG A 91 18.77 6.10 -3.25
C ARG A 91 19.12 7.46 -3.85
N GLU A 92 18.53 7.80 -5.00
CA GLU A 92 18.72 9.09 -5.65
C GLU A 92 18.09 10.21 -4.82
N LEU A 93 16.82 10.08 -4.42
CA LEU A 93 16.13 11.04 -3.57
C LEU A 93 16.86 11.27 -2.24
N PHE A 94 17.38 10.20 -1.62
CA PHE A 94 18.18 10.30 -0.39
C PHE A 94 19.51 11.06 -0.61
N ARG A 95 20.16 10.88 -1.77
CA ARG A 95 21.38 11.66 -2.10
C ARG A 95 21.06 13.13 -2.29
N GLU A 96 19.94 13.45 -2.95
CA GLU A 96 19.50 14.83 -3.13
C GLU A 96 19.19 15.52 -1.81
N GLU A 97 18.51 14.82 -0.89
CA GLU A 97 18.30 15.28 0.49
C GLU A 97 19.63 15.62 1.17
N LYS A 98 20.61 14.71 1.08
CA LYS A 98 21.95 14.92 1.65
C LYS A 98 22.72 16.05 0.99
N SER A 99 22.40 16.39 -0.26
CA SER A 99 22.98 17.53 -0.98
C SER A 99 22.31 18.88 -0.64
N GLY A 100 21.31 18.89 0.25
CA GLY A 100 20.68 20.10 0.76
C GLY A 100 19.36 20.47 0.09
N LYS A 101 18.79 19.59 -0.73
CA LYS A 101 17.43 19.78 -1.27
C LYS A 101 16.41 19.65 -0.14
N SER A 102 15.40 20.53 -0.12
CA SER A 102 14.43 20.53 0.97
C SER A 102 13.51 19.29 0.91
N PRO A 103 13.01 18.79 2.06
CA PRO A 103 12.08 17.68 2.10
C PRO A 103 10.83 17.89 1.25
N GLU A 104 10.31 19.12 1.20
CA GLU A 104 9.11 19.48 0.43
C GLU A 104 9.36 19.30 -1.08
N ALA A 105 10.52 19.74 -1.58
CA ALA A 105 10.88 19.61 -2.99
C ALA A 105 11.10 18.14 -3.39
N ILE A 106 11.69 17.33 -2.50
CA ILE A 106 11.85 15.88 -2.70
C ILE A 106 10.49 15.21 -2.76
N MET A 107 9.58 15.58 -1.85
CA MET A 107 8.24 15.02 -1.80
C MET A 107 7.41 15.39 -3.04
N GLU A 108 7.53 16.62 -3.54
CA GLU A 108 6.88 17.05 -4.78
C GLU A 108 7.39 16.28 -5.98
N GLU A 109 8.70 16.04 -6.08
CA GLU A 109 9.29 15.23 -7.14
C GLU A 109 8.81 13.78 -7.06
N ALA A 110 8.88 13.18 -5.87
CA ALA A 110 8.40 11.82 -5.64
C ALA A 110 6.93 11.64 -6.03
N ALA A 111 6.08 12.65 -5.77
CA ALA A 111 4.66 12.63 -6.12
C ALA A 111 4.39 12.62 -7.65
N ARG A 112 5.34 13.12 -8.46
CA ARG A 112 5.23 13.12 -9.93
C ARG A 112 5.69 11.81 -10.56
N ILE A 113 6.38 10.97 -9.79
CA ILE A 113 6.93 9.72 -10.30
C ILE A 113 5.78 8.72 -10.45
N LYS A 114 5.68 8.19 -11.66
CA LYS A 114 4.73 7.15 -12.01
C LYS A 114 5.47 5.84 -12.17
N CYS A 115 5.06 4.82 -11.44
CA CYS A 115 5.61 3.47 -11.56
C CYS A 115 4.49 2.48 -11.77
N ARG A 116 4.60 1.68 -12.84
CA ARG A 116 3.58 0.70 -13.19
C ARG A 116 3.51 -0.39 -12.12
N CYS A 117 2.31 -0.60 -11.58
CA CYS A 117 2.01 -1.64 -10.60
C CYS A 117 2.28 -3.04 -11.18
N PRO A 118 2.94 -3.93 -10.42
CA PRO A 118 3.17 -5.32 -10.84
C PRO A 118 1.89 -6.15 -11.03
N LEU A 119 0.79 -5.73 -10.40
CA LEU A 119 -0.53 -6.38 -10.48
C LEU A 119 -1.42 -5.79 -11.57
N LEU A 120 -0.94 -4.81 -12.35
CA LEU A 120 -1.70 -4.28 -13.49
C LEU A 120 -1.62 -5.27 -14.66
N GLY A 121 -2.73 -5.85 -15.08
CA GLY A 121 -2.87 -6.68 -16.26
C GLY A 121 -2.62 -5.90 -17.55
N ASP A 122 -2.54 -6.60 -18.67
CA ASP A 122 -2.33 -5.97 -20.00
C ASP A 122 -3.61 -5.31 -20.53
N ASP A 123 -4.75 -5.60 -19.91
CA ASP A 123 -6.08 -5.04 -20.17
C ASP A 123 -6.45 -3.90 -19.20
N ASP A 124 -5.45 -3.31 -18.56
CA ASP A 124 -5.59 -2.24 -17.55
C ASP A 124 -6.43 -2.62 -16.30
N ARG A 125 -6.64 -3.93 -16.06
CA ARG A 125 -7.34 -4.42 -14.87
C ARG A 125 -6.37 -4.93 -13.81
N CYS A 126 -6.69 -4.67 -12.55
CA CYS A 126 -5.90 -5.18 -11.44
C CYS A 126 -6.14 -6.69 -11.28
N LEU A 127 -5.06 -7.48 -11.35
CA LEU A 127 -5.08 -8.93 -11.21
C LEU A 127 -5.45 -9.38 -9.78
N LEU A 128 -5.37 -8.49 -8.79
CA LEU A 128 -5.71 -8.75 -7.39
C LEU A 128 -6.72 -7.73 -6.85
N TYR A 129 -7.70 -7.35 -7.69
CA TYR A 129 -8.65 -6.26 -7.40
C TYR A 129 -9.36 -6.41 -6.04
N GLN A 130 -9.75 -7.64 -5.69
CA GLN A 130 -10.47 -7.88 -4.43
C GLN A 130 -9.60 -7.70 -3.19
N ALA A 131 -8.28 -7.92 -3.26
CA ALA A 131 -7.37 -7.77 -2.13
C ALA A 131 -6.63 -6.42 -2.10
N ARG A 132 -7.06 -5.44 -2.93
CA ARG A 132 -6.43 -4.12 -3.01
C ARG A 132 -6.25 -3.46 -1.63
N PRO A 133 -5.12 -2.77 -1.41
CA PRO A 133 -4.83 -2.04 -0.16
C PRO A 133 -5.76 -0.85 0.02
N ILE A 134 -5.73 -0.24 1.21
CA ILE A 134 -6.57 0.91 1.57
C ILE A 134 -6.38 2.06 0.58
N THR A 135 -5.13 2.41 0.26
CA THR A 135 -4.81 3.50 -0.67
C THR A 135 -5.46 3.31 -2.03
N CYS A 136 -5.51 2.08 -2.55
CA CYS A 136 -6.16 1.78 -3.83
C CYS A 136 -7.70 1.83 -3.77
N ARG A 137 -8.30 1.64 -2.59
CA ARG A 137 -9.77 1.68 -2.38
C ARG A 137 -10.30 3.09 -2.24
N LEU A 138 -9.50 3.96 -1.63
CA LEU A 138 -9.81 5.37 -1.45
C LEU A 138 -9.30 6.24 -2.61
N TYR A 139 -8.61 5.64 -3.58
CA TYR A 139 -8.11 6.39 -4.71
C TYR A 139 -9.25 7.00 -5.51
N GLY A 140 -9.18 8.32 -5.76
CA GLY A 140 -10.20 9.05 -6.50
C GLY A 140 -11.25 9.73 -5.63
N VAL A 141 -11.23 9.57 -4.30
CA VAL A 141 -12.01 10.43 -3.38
C VAL A 141 -11.11 11.44 -2.66
N PRO A 142 -11.66 12.54 -2.13
CA PRO A 142 -10.88 13.51 -1.37
C PRO A 142 -10.33 12.89 -0.08
N THR A 143 -9.03 13.01 0.13
CA THR A 143 -8.34 12.56 1.34
C THR A 143 -7.70 13.73 2.07
N ALA A 144 -7.41 13.57 3.35
CA ALA A 144 -6.66 14.54 4.13
C ALA A 144 -5.52 13.86 4.89
N ILE A 145 -4.34 14.49 4.83
CA ILE A 145 -3.13 14.11 5.58
C ILE A 145 -2.67 15.34 6.34
N ALA A 146 -2.52 15.25 7.66
CA ALA A 146 -2.12 16.38 8.51
C ALA A 146 -2.98 17.65 8.29
N GLY A 147 -4.28 17.46 8.02
CA GLY A 147 -5.22 18.55 7.73
C GLY A 147 -5.14 19.15 6.32
N GLN A 148 -4.22 18.70 5.47
CA GLN A 148 -4.12 19.11 4.08
C GLN A 148 -4.94 18.18 3.18
N GLY A 149 -5.82 18.76 2.37
CA GLY A 149 -6.65 18.01 1.43
C GLY A 149 -5.87 17.61 0.17
N HIS A 150 -6.02 16.35 -0.24
CA HIS A 150 -5.47 15.79 -1.46
C HIS A 150 -6.59 15.19 -2.30
N VAL A 151 -6.56 15.46 -3.59
CA VAL A 151 -7.50 14.90 -4.57
C VAL A 151 -6.72 14.29 -5.72
N CYS A 152 -7.22 13.19 -6.27
CA CYS A 152 -6.68 12.62 -7.49
C CYS A 152 -6.80 13.64 -8.64
N GLY A 153 -5.75 13.79 -9.45
CA GLY A 153 -5.74 14.73 -10.59
C GLY A 153 -6.74 14.40 -11.71
N PHE A 154 -7.34 13.20 -11.70
CA PHE A 154 -8.41 12.79 -12.62
C PHE A 154 -9.82 12.94 -12.02
N ALA A 155 -9.92 13.20 -10.72
CA ALA A 155 -11.20 13.46 -10.09
C ALA A 155 -11.58 14.93 -10.31
N ALA A 156 -12.85 15.19 -10.62
CA ALA A 156 -13.33 16.55 -10.90
C ALA A 156 -13.73 17.29 -9.61
N PHE A 157 -12.98 17.11 -8.52
CA PHE A 157 -13.15 17.87 -7.28
C PHE A 157 -12.52 19.25 -7.43
N GLU A 158 -13.30 20.31 -7.22
CA GLU A 158 -12.82 21.68 -7.40
C GLU A 158 -12.13 22.21 -6.14
N LYS A 159 -10.99 22.88 -6.33
CA LYS A 159 -10.25 23.53 -5.24
C LYS A 159 -11.12 24.61 -4.59
N GLY A 160 -11.17 24.63 -3.26
CA GLY A 160 -11.90 25.64 -2.48
C GLY A 160 -13.36 25.29 -2.18
N LYS A 161 -13.88 24.16 -2.67
CA LYS A 161 -15.19 23.62 -2.28
C LYS A 161 -15.04 22.61 -1.13
N SER A 162 -16.07 22.51 -0.29
CA SER A 162 -16.12 21.53 0.80
C SER A 162 -16.69 20.21 0.29
N TYR A 163 -15.95 19.13 0.50
CA TYR A 163 -16.36 17.77 0.16
C TYR A 163 -16.12 16.84 1.35
N PRO A 164 -16.88 15.74 1.48
CA PRO A 164 -16.55 14.68 2.43
C PRO A 164 -15.11 14.21 2.18
N THR A 165 -14.29 14.27 3.23
CA THR A 165 -12.84 14.04 3.14
C THR A 165 -12.44 12.90 4.06
N VAL A 166 -11.66 11.95 3.54
CA VAL A 166 -11.19 10.81 4.32
C VAL A 166 -9.88 11.16 5.01
N TYR A 167 -9.87 11.13 6.34
CA TYR A 167 -8.69 11.39 7.15
C TYR A 167 -7.76 10.17 7.15
N LEU A 168 -6.71 10.21 6.33
CA LEU A 168 -5.77 9.09 6.18
C LEU A 168 -4.96 8.85 7.45
N ASP A 169 -4.68 9.89 8.25
CA ASP A 169 -3.93 9.75 9.51
C ASP A 169 -4.59 8.76 10.48
N LYS A 170 -5.92 8.77 10.55
CA LYS A 170 -6.69 7.83 11.39
C LYS A 170 -6.61 6.40 10.87
N ILE A 171 -6.59 6.25 9.55
CA ILE A 171 -6.49 4.92 8.93
C ILE A 171 -5.07 4.37 9.11
N GLN A 172 -4.05 5.20 8.92
CA GLN A 172 -2.65 4.82 9.15
C GLN A 172 -2.43 4.40 10.60
N SER A 173 -2.95 5.15 11.57
CA SER A 173 -2.88 4.75 12.99
C SER A 173 -3.53 3.39 13.23
N ARG A 174 -4.68 3.09 12.60
CA ARG A 174 -5.32 1.78 12.71
C ARG A 174 -4.50 0.66 12.05
N LEU A 175 -3.88 0.92 10.90
CA LEU A 175 -3.00 -0.04 10.22
C LEU A 175 -1.74 -0.34 11.05
N GLU A 176 -1.20 0.68 11.70
CA GLU A 176 -0.08 0.56 12.61
C GLU A 176 -0.45 -0.28 13.85
N ASP A 177 -1.63 -0.06 14.44
CA ASP A 177 -2.13 -0.87 15.57
C ASP A 177 -2.24 -2.35 15.20
N LEU A 178 -2.82 -2.66 14.04
CA LEU A 178 -2.91 -4.03 13.53
C LEU A 178 -1.52 -4.63 13.27
N SER A 179 -0.58 -3.82 12.77
CA SER A 179 0.81 -4.23 12.55
C SER A 179 1.55 -4.49 13.87
N ARG A 180 1.29 -3.69 14.92
CA ARG A 180 1.77 -3.93 16.29
C ARG A 180 1.20 -5.22 16.85
N GLU A 181 -0.07 -5.51 16.58
CA GLU A 181 -0.73 -6.75 17.01
C GLU A 181 -0.11 -7.98 16.35
N ILE A 182 0.29 -7.92 15.07
CA ILE A 182 1.07 -8.98 14.42
C ILE A 182 2.36 -9.23 15.20
N GLY A 183 3.15 -8.17 15.45
CA GLY A 183 4.41 -8.27 16.19
C GLY A 183 4.25 -8.91 17.57
N ARG A 184 3.20 -8.55 18.30
CA ARG A 184 2.86 -9.16 19.61
C ARG A 184 2.45 -10.62 19.48
N THR A 185 1.57 -10.93 18.52
CA THR A 185 1.01 -12.29 18.33
C THR A 185 2.09 -13.29 17.97
N VAL A 186 3.05 -12.90 17.12
CA VAL A 186 4.18 -13.77 16.74
C VAL A 186 5.31 -13.78 17.77
N ASN A 187 5.17 -13.03 18.87
CA ASN A 187 6.21 -12.80 19.86
C ASN A 187 7.55 -12.37 19.22
N SER A 188 7.47 -11.35 18.36
CA SER A 188 8.63 -10.83 17.64
C SER A 188 9.65 -10.21 18.58
N ARG A 189 10.93 -10.48 18.34
CA ARG A 189 12.03 -9.73 18.97
C ARG A 189 12.20 -8.31 18.43
N PHE A 190 11.63 -8.01 17.27
CA PHE A 190 11.74 -6.70 16.63
C PHE A 190 10.69 -5.74 17.19
N ARG A 191 11.14 -4.74 17.95
CA ARG A 191 10.26 -3.76 18.61
C ARG A 191 9.53 -2.84 17.64
N GLU A 192 10.18 -2.56 16.50
CA GLU A 192 9.72 -1.60 15.49
C GLU A 192 9.17 -2.29 14.24
N LEU A 193 8.79 -3.58 14.33
CA LEU A 193 8.26 -4.34 13.18
C LEU A 193 7.04 -3.68 12.53
N HIS A 194 6.24 -2.95 13.33
CA HIS A 194 5.06 -2.22 12.89
C HIS A 194 5.38 -0.94 12.09
N GLU A 195 6.62 -0.44 12.16
CA GLU A 195 7.09 0.73 11.40
C GLU A 195 7.59 0.34 10.00
N VAL A 196 7.51 -0.95 9.65
CA VAL A 196 7.91 -1.43 8.33
C VAL A 196 6.88 -0.99 7.30
N TYR A 197 7.36 -0.18 6.35
CA TYR A 197 6.64 0.20 5.14
C TYR A 197 7.39 -0.32 3.92
N VAL A 198 6.66 -1.03 3.04
CA VAL A 198 7.25 -1.63 1.85
C VAL A 198 6.42 -1.33 0.61
N PRO A 199 7.04 -1.11 -0.56
CA PRO A 199 6.27 -0.97 -1.79
C PRO A 199 5.56 -2.28 -2.12
N LEU A 200 4.46 -2.19 -2.88
CA LEU A 200 3.72 -3.36 -3.34
C LEU A 200 4.61 -4.41 -4.04
N SER A 201 5.62 -3.95 -4.80
CA SER A 201 6.61 -4.83 -5.43
C SER A 201 7.32 -5.72 -4.42
N MET A 202 7.82 -5.12 -3.34
CA MET A 202 8.53 -5.82 -2.28
C MET A 202 7.57 -6.74 -1.50
N ALA A 203 6.34 -6.31 -1.25
CA ALA A 203 5.33 -7.13 -0.58
C ALA A 203 5.05 -8.45 -1.33
N LEU A 204 5.07 -8.45 -2.66
CA LEU A 204 4.83 -9.65 -3.47
C LEU A 204 6.01 -10.64 -3.47
N ILE A 205 7.25 -10.13 -3.44
CA ILE A 205 8.47 -10.95 -3.54
C ILE A 205 9.06 -11.34 -2.18
N THR A 206 8.58 -10.73 -1.09
CA THR A 206 9.05 -11.02 0.28
C THR A 206 8.48 -12.33 0.79
N ASN A 207 9.33 -13.13 1.44
CA ASN A 207 8.92 -14.27 2.25
C ASN A 207 8.76 -13.81 3.71
N TYR A 208 7.52 -13.72 4.18
CA TYR A 208 7.21 -13.32 5.57
C TYR A 208 7.36 -14.50 6.53
N ASP A 209 8.57 -15.05 6.61
CA ASP A 209 8.90 -16.20 7.46
C ASP A 209 9.27 -15.81 8.90
N GLU A 210 9.63 -16.80 9.71
CA GLU A 210 10.05 -16.62 11.10
C GLU A 210 11.25 -15.68 11.24
N ALA A 211 12.16 -15.67 10.26
CA ALA A 211 13.34 -14.81 10.31
C ALA A 211 12.96 -13.35 10.04
N TYR A 212 12.12 -13.10 9.03
CA TYR A 212 11.57 -11.78 8.75
C TYR A 212 10.79 -11.22 9.94
N LEU A 213 9.95 -12.05 10.56
CA LEU A 213 9.11 -11.66 11.68
C LEU A 213 9.86 -11.64 13.02
N GLY A 214 11.13 -12.04 13.06
CA GLY A 214 11.93 -12.02 14.29
C GLY A 214 11.45 -13.01 15.35
N ILE A 215 10.88 -14.15 14.93
CA ILE A 215 10.42 -15.21 15.82
C ILE A 215 11.64 -16.00 16.34
N GLY A 216 11.66 -16.26 17.63
CA GLY A 216 12.75 -16.98 18.29
C GLY A 216 14.01 -16.14 18.54
N PRO A 217 15.06 -16.76 19.09
CA PRO A 217 16.29 -16.05 19.46
C PRO A 217 17.00 -15.47 18.23
N ALA A 218 17.75 -14.38 18.43
CA ALA A 218 18.62 -13.85 17.39
C ALA A 218 19.66 -14.93 17.01
N LYS A 219 19.93 -15.08 15.71
CA LYS A 219 21.02 -15.94 15.27
C LYS A 219 22.33 -15.34 15.78
N PRO A 220 23.27 -16.14 16.32
CA PRO A 220 24.58 -15.64 16.70
C PRO A 220 25.25 -14.98 15.49
N GLU A 221 25.83 -13.80 15.68
CA GLU A 221 26.71 -13.20 14.68
C GLU A 221 27.91 -14.14 14.46
N LYS A 222 28.17 -14.47 13.21
CA LYS A 222 29.34 -15.28 12.81
C LYS A 222 30.53 -14.39 12.52
#